data_AF-A0A2P6MFH0-F1
#
_entry.id   AF-A0A2P6MFH0-F1
#
_cell.length_a   1.000
_cell.length_b   1.000
_cell.length_c   1.000
_cell.angle_alpha   90.00
_cell.angle_beta   90.00
_cell.angle_gamma   90.00
#
_symmetry.space_group_name_H-M   'P 1'
#
loop_
_entity.id
_entity.type
_entity.pdbx_description
1 polymer ?
#
loop_
_entity_poly.entity_id
_entity_poly.type
_entity_poly.pdbx_seq_one_letter_code
_entity_poly.pdbx_strand_id
1 'polypeptide(L)' 'MDTGPKLLLLIGVICIAAALIWMLFGRFLPIGRLPGDFLFQRGSTTFYFPLMTSIIISIVLSLLFMLFRR' A
#
# COMPACT_ATOMS: atom_id res chain seq x y z
N MET A 1 -6.05 -22.00 24.99
CA MET A 1 -6.22 -20.65 24.39
C MET A 1 -6.59 -20.86 22.94
N ASP A 2 -7.82 -20.57 22.56
CA ASP A 2 -8.37 -20.95 21.26
C ASP A 2 -7.70 -20.14 20.13
N THR A 3 -6.76 -20.77 19.43
CA THR A 3 -5.96 -20.20 18.35
C THR A 3 -6.73 -20.10 17.04
N GLY A 4 -7.73 -20.96 16.84
CA GLY A 4 -8.54 -21.01 15.62
C GLY A 4 -9.19 -19.67 15.23
N PRO A 5 -9.93 -19.00 16.14
CA PRO A 5 -10.56 -17.70 15.85
C PRO A 5 -9.55 -16.59 15.52
N LYS A 6 -8.39 -16.58 16.21
CA LYS A 6 -7.33 -15.59 15.99
C LYS A 6 -6.67 -15.77 14.62
N LEU A 7 -6.50 -17.01 14.18
CA LEU A 7 -5.92 -17.36 12.88
C LEU A 7 -6.84 -16.92 11.73
N LEU A 8 -8.14 -17.15 11.86
CA LEU A 8 -9.16 -16.69 10.91
C LEU A 8 -9.17 -15.16 10.78
N LEU A 9 -9.07 -14.45 11.92
CA LEU A 9 -9.04 -12.99 11.94
C LEU A 9 -7.77 -12.45 11.28
N LEU A 10 -6.61 -13.06 11.55
CA LEU A 10 -5.34 -12.68 10.93
C LEU A 10 -5.36 -12.86 9.40
N ILE A 11 -5.86 -14.00 8.92
CA ILE A 11 -5.97 -14.28 7.49
C ILE A 11 -6.91 -13.27 6.81
N GLY A 12 -8.05 -12.95 7.45
CA GLY A 12 -8.99 -11.94 6.95
C GLY A 12 -8.34 -10.56 6.79
N VAL A 13 -7.57 -10.12 7.78
CA VAL A 13 -6.84 -8.85 7.73
C VAL A 13 -5.81 -8.83 6.60
N ILE A 14 -5.05 -9.92 6.42
CA ILE A 14 -4.05 -10.04 5.35
C ILE A 14 -4.71 -10.01 3.97
N CYS A 15 -5.82 -10.71 3.77
CA CYS A 15 -6.57 -10.69 2.52
C CYS A 15 -7.12 -9.29 2.19
N ILE A 16 -7.66 -8.57 3.17
CA ILE A 16 -8.16 -7.20 2.98
C ILE A 16 -7.01 -6.26 2.63
N ALA A 17 -5.87 -6.37 3.32
CA ALA A 17 -4.68 -5.59 3.00
C ALA A 17 -4.17 -5.88 1.58
N ALA A 18 -4.10 -7.14 1.18
CA ALA A 18 -3.70 -7.54 -0.16
C ALA A 18 -4.68 -7.04 -1.23
N ALA A 19 -5.99 -7.07 -0.96
CA ALA A 19 -7.01 -6.55 -1.87
C ALA A 19 -6.94 -5.02 -2.00
N LEU A 20 -6.68 -4.30 -0.91
CA LEU A 20 -6.45 -2.85 -0.93
C LEU A 20 -5.19 -2.50 -1.72
N ILE A 21 -4.09 -3.22 -1.50
CA ILE A 21 -2.87 -3.07 -2.29
C ILE A 21 -3.17 -3.36 -3.77
N TRP A 22 -3.87 -4.43 -4.10
CA TRP A 22 -4.21 -4.75 -5.49
C TRP A 22 -5.14 -3.70 -6.13
N MET A 23 -6.11 -3.15 -5.39
CA MET A 23 -7.01 -2.11 -5.89
C MET A 23 -6.26 -0.78 -6.10
N LEU A 24 -5.37 -0.44 -5.17
CA LEU A 24 -4.58 0.80 -5.22
C LEU A 24 -3.39 0.70 -6.18
N PHE A 25 -2.77 -0.46 -6.39
CA PHE A 25 -1.62 -0.61 -7.29
C PHE A 25 -1.99 -1.21 -8.65
N GLY A 26 -3.02 -2.07 -8.71
CA GLY A 26 -3.51 -2.67 -9.95
C GLY A 26 -4.21 -1.67 -10.88
N ARG A 27 -4.78 -0.59 -10.33
CA ARG A 27 -5.28 0.56 -11.10
C ARG A 27 -4.16 1.50 -11.54
N PHE A 28 -3.05 1.51 -10.81
CA PHE A 28 -1.85 2.30 -11.09
C PHE A 28 -0.89 1.58 -12.03
N LEU A 29 -1.22 0.41 -12.56
CA LEU A 29 -0.44 -0.22 -13.63
C LEU A 29 -1.12 -0.14 -15.01
N PRO A 30 -1.58 1.04 -15.51
CA PRO A 30 -1.67 1.19 -16.94
C PRO A 30 -0.24 1.27 -17.44
N ILE A 31 0.17 0.22 -18.15
CA ILE A 31 1.35 0.14 -19.04
C ILE A 31 1.80 1.57 -19.45
N GLY A 32 2.71 2.17 -18.68
CA GLY A 32 3.38 3.43 -19.03
C GLY A 32 3.16 4.70 -18.20
N ARG A 33 2.08 4.95 -17.42
CA ARG A 33 1.92 6.25 -16.70
C ARG A 33 1.04 6.18 -15.45
N LEU A 34 1.65 6.25 -14.25
CA LEU A 34 0.94 6.40 -12.98
C LEU A 34 0.50 7.86 -12.78
N PRO A 35 -0.81 8.19 -12.71
CA PRO A 35 -1.25 9.51 -12.28
C PRO A 35 -1.21 9.58 -10.75
N GLY A 36 -0.18 10.23 -10.20
CA GLY A 36 0.00 10.41 -8.74
C GLY A 36 1.44 10.25 -8.27
N ASP A 37 2.27 9.56 -9.05
CA ASP A 37 3.71 9.71 -8.94
C ASP A 37 4.12 10.91 -9.78
N PHE A 38 4.86 11.85 -9.16
CA PHE A 38 5.38 12.98 -9.91
C PHE A 38 6.45 12.46 -10.84
N LEU A 39 6.03 12.09 -12.06
CA LEU A 39 6.90 11.73 -13.16
C LEU A 39 7.26 13.03 -13.89
N PHE A 40 8.36 13.65 -13.47
CA PHE A 40 8.89 14.81 -14.15
C PHE A 40 9.76 14.32 -15.32
N GLN A 41 9.18 14.29 -16.51
CA GLN A 41 9.93 14.04 -17.76
C GLN A 41 10.30 15.36 -18.42
N ARG A 42 11.60 15.66 -18.47
CA ARG A 42 12.15 16.80 -19.22
C ARG A 42 13.27 16.27 -20.13
N GLY A 43 13.00 16.18 -21.44
CA GLY A 43 13.96 15.64 -22.42
C GLY A 43 14.29 14.16 -22.14
N SER A 44 15.57 13.82 -21.96
CA SER A 44 16.04 12.46 -21.65
C SER A 44 16.02 12.09 -20.15
N THR A 45 15.64 13.03 -19.27
CA THR A 45 15.67 12.81 -17.82
C THR A 45 14.27 12.53 -17.31
N THR A 46 14.10 11.37 -16.67
CA THR A 46 12.86 10.96 -15.99
C THR A 46 13.11 10.97 -14.49
N PHE A 47 12.50 11.90 -13.76
CA PHE A 47 12.50 11.90 -12.30
C PHE A 47 11.17 11.32 -11.81
N TYR A 48 11.23 10.23 -11.03
CA TYR A 48 10.06 9.56 -10.48
C TYR A 48 10.01 9.78 -8.97
N PHE A 49 8.96 10.45 -8.50
CA PHE A 49 8.76 10.69 -7.07
C PHE A 49 7.49 10.01 -6.58
N PRO A 50 7.61 8.86 -5.88
CA PRO A 50 6.49 8.02 -5.50
C PRO A 50 5.81 8.48 -4.22
N LEU A 51 5.11 9.62 -4.28
CA LEU A 51 4.44 10.19 -3.11
C LEU A 51 3.32 9.31 -2.58
N MET A 52 2.51 8.73 -3.47
CA MET A 52 1.36 7.92 -3.06
C MET A 52 1.80 6.66 -2.30
N THR A 53 2.91 6.03 -2.71
CA THR A 53 3.43 4.87 -1.99
C THR A 53 3.91 5.25 -0.59
N SER A 54 4.59 6.39 -0.44
CA SER A 54 5.09 6.86 0.85
C SER A 54 3.98 7.17 1.86
N ILE A 55 2.85 7.74 1.40
CA ILE A 55 1.68 8.03 2.22
C ILE A 55 1.02 6.74 2.70
N ILE A 56 0.85 5.76 1.80
CA ILE A 56 0.26 4.46 2.15
C ILE A 56 1.12 3.75 3.20
N ILE A 57 2.44 3.70 2.99
CA ILE A 57 3.38 3.09 3.93
C ILE A 57 3.28 3.78 5.29
N SER A 58 3.21 5.11 5.33
CA SER A 58 3.05 5.88 6.57
C SER A 58 1.76 5.53 7.33
N ILE A 59 0.64 5.43 6.63
CA ILE A 59 -0.66 5.08 7.24
C ILE A 59 -0.64 3.65 7.78
N VAL A 60 -0.08 2.69 7.02
CA VAL A 60 0.04 1.29 7.45
C VAL A 60 0.93 1.18 8.69
N LEU A 61 2.11 1.79 8.67
CA LEU A 61 3.00 1.81 9.84
C LEU A 61 2.33 2.47 11.04
N SER A 62 1.60 3.57 10.83
CA SER A 62 0.87 4.25 11.91
C SER A 62 -0.21 3.35 12.52
N LEU A 63 -0.98 2.64 11.69
CA LEU A 63 -1.98 1.67 12.18
C LEU A 63 -1.32 0.50 12.92
N LEU A 64 -0.21 -0.03 12.40
CA LEU A 64 0.54 -1.09 13.07
C LEU A 64 1.05 -0.63 14.43
N PHE A 65 1.69 0.55 14.51
CA PHE A 65 2.13 1.10 15.79
C PHE A 65 0.97 1.38 16.73
N MET A 66 -0.18 1.80 16.23
CA MET A 66 -1.38 2.03 17.05
C MET A 66 -1.94 0.71 17.60
N LEU A 67 -1.90 -0.37 16.81
CA LEU A 67 -2.34 -1.70 17.22
C LEU A 67 -1.37 -2.34 18.22
N PHE A 68 -0.06 -2.18 18.03
CA PHE A 68 0.98 -2.68 18.95
C PHE A 68 1.17 -1.83 20.21
N ARG A 69 0.60 -0.61 20.26
CA ARG A 69 0.64 0.27 21.44
C ARG A 69 -0.46 -0.06 22.47
N ARG A 70 -1.37 -0.99 22.16
CA ARG A 70 -2.24 -1.65 23.15
C ARG A 70 -1.67 -3.00 23.54
#